data_AF-A0A961BN15-F1
#
_entry.id   AF-A0A961BN15-F1
#
_cell.length_a   1.000
_cell.length_b   1.000
_cell.length_c   1.000
_cell.angle_alpha   90.00
_cell.angle_beta   90.00
_cell.angle_gamma   90.00
#
_symmetry.space_group_name_H-M   'P 1'
#
loop_
_entity.id
_entity.type
_entity.pdbx_description
1 polymer ?
#
loop_
_entity_poly.entity_id
_entity_poly.type
_entity_poly.pdbx_seq_one_letter_code
_entity_poly.pdbx_strand_id
1 'polypeptide(L)'
;DWLPQSPPYYIGLWAAVNGIAALVLVGLAYYLYSKQRGADLRSNGVLPGWKAFGKSVLLGAIVVAAAFGLVFFVDYVFKTDFRVWVVTVKAFTVDKVWLALRYLPLFLVYFVANSIALNSFNRFTIAGREWVNTAVLALANSIAPIVLVIAQYWHFFSSGYTFDWFPGITSIWLFPVIVFLAVAAVISRKIYDATGNPYVAGFINAAVVTMIAVSNTLTMS
;
A
#
# COMPACT_ATOMS: atom_id res chain seq x y z
N ASP A 1 -6.28 20.42 -14.23
CA ASP A 1 -6.10 18.97 -14.48
C ASP A 1 -6.81 18.09 -13.46
N TRP A 2 -7.26 16.89 -13.88
CA TRP A 2 -7.97 15.94 -13.01
C TRP A 2 -7.07 15.35 -11.91
N LEU A 3 -5.80 15.08 -12.23
CA LEU A 3 -4.75 14.56 -11.34
C LEU A 3 -3.54 15.53 -11.33
N PRO A 4 -3.62 16.65 -10.58
CA PRO A 4 -2.65 17.75 -10.64
C PRO A 4 -1.31 17.50 -9.93
N GLN A 5 -1.18 16.41 -9.18
CA GLN A 5 0.04 16.04 -8.45
C GLN A 5 0.78 14.90 -9.15
N SER A 6 1.95 15.20 -9.71
CA SER A 6 2.77 14.22 -10.45
C SER A 6 3.31 13.06 -9.58
N PRO A 7 3.85 13.27 -8.36
CA PRO A 7 4.39 12.17 -7.56
C PRO A 7 3.34 11.11 -7.18
N PRO A 8 2.18 11.46 -6.59
CA PRO A 8 1.12 10.49 -6.30
C PRO A 8 0.54 9.86 -7.56
N TYR A 9 0.56 10.56 -8.71
CA TYR A 9 0.16 10.00 -9.99
C TYR A 9 1.09 8.88 -10.44
N TYR A 10 2.40 9.13 -10.51
CA TYR A 10 3.38 8.13 -10.95
C TYR A 10 3.41 6.92 -10.02
N ILE A 11 3.42 7.15 -8.70
CA ILE A 11 3.40 6.09 -7.69
C ILE A 11 2.10 5.30 -7.79
N GLY A 12 0.95 5.98 -7.88
CA GLY A 12 -0.36 5.35 -7.99
C GLY A 12 -0.49 4.53 -9.28
N LEU A 13 -0.04 5.05 -10.42
CA LEU A 13 -0.09 4.35 -11.70
C LEU A 13 0.79 3.09 -11.66
N TRP A 14 2.02 3.21 -11.16
CA TRP A 14 2.90 2.06 -10.98
C TRP A 14 2.28 1.03 -10.04
N ALA A 15 1.70 1.46 -8.92
CA ALA A 15 0.98 0.58 -8.00
C ALA A 15 -0.18 -0.14 -8.71
N ALA A 16 -1.02 0.57 -9.47
CA ALA A 16 -2.16 -0.01 -10.17
C ALA A 16 -1.73 -1.08 -11.19
N VAL A 17 -0.67 -0.83 -11.97
CA VAL A 17 -0.10 -1.80 -12.91
C VAL A 17 0.38 -3.06 -12.18
N ASN A 18 1.11 -2.90 -11.06
CA ASN A 18 1.55 -4.02 -10.24
C ASN A 18 0.37 -4.78 -9.61
N GLY A 19 -0.69 -4.06 -9.20
CA GLY A 19 -1.91 -4.65 -8.64
C GLY A 19 -2.64 -5.52 -9.67
N ILE A 20 -2.79 -5.03 -10.91
CA ILE A 20 -3.37 -5.81 -12.01
C ILE A 20 -2.51 -7.05 -12.28
N ALA A 21 -1.19 -6.89 -12.40
CA ALA A 21 -0.28 -8.02 -12.60
C ALA A 21 -0.39 -9.05 -11.47
N ALA A 22 -0.47 -8.61 -10.21
CA ALA A 22 -0.66 -9.49 -9.06
C ALA A 22 -1.99 -10.25 -9.13
N LEU A 23 -3.10 -9.59 -9.49
CA LEU A 23 -4.40 -10.26 -9.68
C LEU A 23 -4.36 -11.29 -10.79
N VAL A 24 -3.69 -10.98 -11.91
CA VAL A 24 -3.51 -11.94 -13.02
C VAL A 24 -2.71 -13.16 -12.55
N LEU A 25 -1.58 -12.95 -11.87
CA LEU A 25 -0.74 -14.03 -11.36
C LEU A 25 -1.48 -14.90 -10.33
N VAL A 26 -2.21 -14.27 -9.40
CA VAL A 26 -3.05 -14.98 -8.42
C VAL A 26 -4.17 -15.76 -9.10
N GLY A 27 -4.82 -15.17 -10.10
CA GLY A 27 -5.86 -15.82 -10.90
C GLY A 27 -5.31 -17.05 -11.64
N LEU A 28 -4.17 -16.91 -12.32
CA LEU A 28 -3.49 -18.02 -12.98
C LEU A 28 -3.10 -19.12 -11.99
N ALA A 29 -2.47 -18.75 -10.86
CA ALA A 29 -2.12 -19.71 -9.81
C ALA A 29 -3.33 -20.47 -9.27
N TYR A 30 -4.47 -19.77 -9.11
CA TYR A 30 -5.72 -20.38 -8.69
C TYR A 30 -6.21 -21.42 -9.72
N TYR A 31 -6.30 -21.05 -10.99
CA TYR A 31 -6.84 -21.93 -12.03
C TYR A 31 -5.91 -23.12 -12.34
N LEU A 32 -4.59 -22.90 -12.31
CA LEU A 32 -3.60 -23.92 -12.66
C LEU A 32 -3.31 -24.90 -11.50
N TYR A 33 -3.34 -24.43 -10.25
CA TYR A 33 -2.93 -25.25 -9.09
C TYR A 33 -3.96 -25.32 -7.98
N SER A 34 -4.45 -24.18 -7.47
CA SER A 34 -5.26 -24.17 -6.24
C SER A 34 -6.63 -24.82 -6.42
N LYS A 35 -7.28 -24.63 -7.58
CA LYS A 35 -8.58 -25.24 -7.90
C LYS A 35 -8.49 -26.77 -7.96
N GLN A 36 -7.40 -27.30 -8.53
CA GLN A 36 -7.18 -28.75 -8.60
C GLN A 36 -6.92 -29.36 -7.22
N ARG A 37 -6.42 -28.56 -6.27
CA ARG A 37 -6.19 -28.94 -4.87
C ARG A 37 -7.37 -28.66 -3.94
N GLY A 38 -8.54 -28.30 -4.48
CA GLY A 38 -9.77 -28.09 -3.71
C GLY A 38 -9.83 -26.75 -2.95
N ALA A 39 -9.00 -25.75 -3.30
CA ALA A 39 -9.09 -24.44 -2.66
C ALA A 39 -10.40 -23.73 -3.01
N ASP A 40 -11.14 -23.29 -1.99
CA ASP A 40 -12.35 -22.49 -2.15
C ASP A 40 -12.06 -21.00 -1.92
N LEU A 41 -12.42 -20.17 -2.91
CA LEU A 41 -12.27 -18.72 -2.82
C LEU A 41 -13.13 -18.10 -1.71
N ARG A 42 -14.23 -18.75 -1.33
CA ARG A 42 -15.07 -18.29 -0.21
C ARG A 42 -14.42 -18.59 1.14
N SER A 43 -13.82 -19.77 1.32
CA SER A 43 -13.15 -20.11 2.58
C SER A 43 -11.92 -19.23 2.84
N ASN A 44 -11.26 -18.77 1.78
CA ASN A 44 -10.08 -17.90 1.87
C ASN A 44 -10.41 -16.40 1.82
N GLY A 45 -11.69 -16.03 1.98
CA GLY A 45 -12.13 -14.64 2.10
C GLY A 45 -12.05 -13.81 0.81
N VAL A 46 -11.68 -14.40 -0.33
CA VAL A 46 -11.58 -13.71 -1.63
C VAL A 46 -12.96 -13.34 -2.16
N LEU A 47 -13.98 -14.16 -1.87
CA LEU A 47 -15.37 -13.89 -2.27
C LEU A 47 -16.29 -13.81 -1.03
N PRO A 48 -16.17 -12.77 -0.19
CA PRO A 48 -16.89 -12.68 1.07
C PRO A 48 -18.38 -12.31 0.91
N GLY A 49 -18.80 -11.97 -0.32
CA GLY A 49 -20.15 -11.49 -0.64
C GLY A 49 -20.32 -9.98 -0.40
N TRP A 50 -21.32 -9.37 -1.05
CA TRP A 50 -21.52 -7.92 -1.06
C TRP A 50 -21.71 -7.29 0.32
N LYS A 51 -22.44 -7.97 1.22
CA LYS A 51 -22.70 -7.48 2.57
C LYS A 51 -21.41 -7.40 3.40
N ALA A 52 -20.57 -8.43 3.35
CA ALA A 52 -19.31 -8.45 4.08
C ALA A 52 -18.27 -7.50 3.45
N PHE A 53 -18.24 -7.41 2.12
CA PHE A 53 -17.43 -6.42 1.41
C PHE A 53 -17.80 -4.98 1.83
N GLY A 54 -19.09 -4.62 1.82
CA GLY A 54 -19.56 -3.31 2.26
C GLY A 54 -19.20 -3.00 3.72
N LYS A 55 -19.35 -3.98 4.62
CA LYS A 55 -18.88 -3.86 6.02
C LYS A 55 -17.37 -3.64 6.12
N SER A 56 -16.59 -4.24 5.23
CA SER A 56 -15.13 -4.08 5.21
C SER A 56 -14.71 -2.68 4.82
N VAL A 57 -15.38 -2.10 3.81
CA VAL A 57 -15.18 -0.72 3.39
C VAL A 57 -15.61 0.24 4.49
N LEU A 58 -16.77 0.03 5.12
CA LEU A 58 -17.25 0.86 6.22
C LEU A 58 -16.31 0.83 7.42
N LEU A 59 -15.89 -0.37 7.84
CA LEU A 59 -14.92 -0.54 8.93
C LEU A 59 -13.60 0.16 8.59
N GLY A 60 -13.10 -0.02 7.37
CA GLY A 60 -11.89 0.65 6.92
C GLY A 60 -12.01 2.18 6.92
N ALA A 61 -13.14 2.72 6.49
CA ALA A 61 -13.41 4.16 6.54
C ALA A 61 -13.42 4.70 7.98
N ILE A 62 -14.05 3.98 8.92
CA ILE A 62 -14.05 4.34 10.34
C ILE A 62 -12.63 4.33 10.90
N VAL A 63 -11.83 3.30 10.61
CA VAL A 63 -10.44 3.19 11.08
C VAL A 63 -9.58 4.33 10.52
N VAL A 64 -9.70 4.62 9.23
CA VAL A 64 -8.96 5.72 8.59
C VAL A 64 -9.35 7.07 9.20
N ALA A 65 -10.66 7.32 9.36
CA ALA A 65 -11.16 8.55 9.96
C ALA A 65 -10.71 8.71 11.42
N ALA A 66 -10.75 7.64 12.21
CA ALA A 66 -10.28 7.66 13.59
C ALA A 66 -8.76 7.90 13.68
N ALA A 67 -7.97 7.24 12.83
CA ALA A 67 -6.51 7.39 12.79
C ALA A 67 -6.10 8.83 12.41
N PHE A 68 -6.68 9.38 11.34
CA PHE A 68 -6.41 10.78 10.99
C PHE A 68 -7.03 11.76 11.98
N GLY A 69 -8.18 11.45 12.57
CA GLY A 69 -8.77 12.25 13.66
C GLY A 69 -7.82 12.40 14.85
N LEU A 70 -7.10 11.34 15.22
CA LEU A 70 -6.04 11.40 16.21
C LEU A 70 -4.87 12.29 15.75
N VAL A 71 -4.49 12.20 14.47
CA VAL A 71 -3.46 13.07 13.89
C VAL A 71 -3.84 14.54 13.98
N PHE A 72 -5.07 14.89 13.60
CA PHE A 72 -5.61 16.25 13.71
C PHE A 72 -5.70 16.72 15.17
N PHE A 73 -6.09 15.84 16.09
CA PHE A 73 -6.14 16.17 17.51
C PHE A 73 -4.75 16.52 18.06
N VAL A 74 -3.74 15.70 17.76
CA VAL A 74 -2.37 15.93 18.24
C VAL A 74 -1.77 17.18 17.61
N ASP A 75 -1.99 17.40 16.31
CA ASP A 75 -1.60 18.64 15.64
C ASP A 75 -2.28 19.87 16.25
N TYR A 76 -3.59 19.78 16.53
CA TYR A 76 -4.34 20.91 17.07
C TYR A 76 -3.90 21.30 18.49
N VAL A 77 -3.82 20.31 19.39
CA VAL A 77 -3.54 20.51 20.83
C VAL A 77 -2.06 20.71 21.11
N PHE A 78 -1.20 19.89 20.51
CA PHE A 78 0.24 19.86 20.81
C PHE A 78 1.09 20.51 19.73
N LYS A 79 0.52 20.98 18.61
CA LYS A 79 1.25 21.56 17.46
C LYS A 79 2.37 20.64 16.95
N THR A 80 2.16 19.33 17.06
CA THR A 80 3.14 18.31 16.73
C THR A 80 2.69 17.53 15.49
N ASP A 81 3.56 17.41 14.48
CA ASP A 81 3.34 16.55 13.32
C ASP A 81 4.10 15.22 13.43
N PHE A 82 3.53 14.14 12.89
CA PHE A 82 4.18 12.83 12.89
C PHE A 82 5.10 12.71 11.67
N ARG A 83 6.29 13.27 11.77
CA ARG A 83 7.33 13.15 10.73
C ARG A 83 8.56 12.43 11.27
N VAL A 84 8.97 11.39 10.56
CA VAL A 84 10.27 10.77 10.71
C VAL A 84 10.95 10.79 9.34
N TRP A 85 11.86 11.75 9.15
CA TRP A 85 12.53 12.00 7.88
C TRP A 85 11.55 12.20 6.72
N VAL A 86 11.55 11.32 5.71
CA VAL A 86 10.64 11.37 4.55
C VAL A 86 9.30 10.67 4.78
N VAL A 87 9.14 9.97 5.91
CA VAL A 87 7.87 9.35 6.32
C VAL A 87 7.09 10.36 7.13
N THR A 88 5.97 10.86 6.58
CA THR A 88 5.18 11.92 7.21
C THR A 88 3.69 11.59 7.21
N VAL A 89 3.08 11.61 8.39
CA VAL A 89 1.63 11.61 8.58
C VAL A 89 1.27 12.91 9.28
N LYS A 90 0.67 13.85 8.57
CA LYS A 90 0.40 15.20 9.08
C LYS A 90 -1.06 15.57 8.89
N ALA A 91 -1.51 16.57 9.66
CA ALA A 91 -2.76 17.25 9.39
C ALA A 91 -2.72 17.89 7.99
N PHE A 92 -3.88 17.96 7.35
CA PHE A 92 -4.02 18.47 5.98
C PHE A 92 -5.31 19.26 5.84
N THR A 93 -5.38 20.06 4.79
CA THR A 93 -6.54 20.86 4.43
C THR A 93 -7.58 20.01 3.69
N VAL A 94 -8.84 20.44 3.71
CA VAL A 94 -9.99 19.68 3.18
C VAL A 94 -9.86 19.40 1.67
N ASP A 95 -9.18 20.25 0.91
CA ASP A 95 -8.88 20.02 -0.51
C ASP A 95 -8.11 18.71 -0.75
N LYS A 96 -7.25 18.30 0.20
CA LYS A 96 -6.49 17.05 0.11
C LYS A 96 -7.37 15.82 0.22
N VAL A 97 -8.52 15.90 0.89
CA VAL A 97 -9.50 14.79 0.96
C VAL A 97 -10.10 14.55 -0.42
N TRP A 98 -10.57 15.62 -1.07
CA TRP A 98 -11.12 15.51 -2.43
C TRP A 98 -10.10 15.04 -3.44
N LEU A 99 -8.86 15.53 -3.30
CA LEU A 99 -7.77 15.11 -4.15
C LEU A 99 -7.43 13.63 -3.92
N ALA A 100 -7.33 13.18 -2.67
CA ALA A 100 -7.11 11.79 -2.33
C ALA A 100 -8.18 10.86 -2.91
N LEU A 101 -9.46 11.24 -2.89
CA LEU A 101 -10.51 10.44 -3.52
C LEU A 101 -10.32 10.25 -5.04
N ARG A 102 -9.68 11.19 -5.74
CA ARG A 102 -9.35 11.05 -7.17
C ARG A 102 -8.19 10.09 -7.41
N TYR A 103 -7.20 10.05 -6.52
CA TYR A 103 -6.05 9.14 -6.59
C TYR A 103 -6.32 7.75 -6.01
N LEU A 104 -7.27 7.64 -5.07
CA LEU A 104 -7.59 6.43 -4.32
C LEU A 104 -7.84 5.20 -5.20
N PRO A 105 -8.54 5.28 -6.36
CA PRO A 105 -8.74 4.12 -7.22
C PRO A 105 -7.43 3.44 -7.63
N LEU A 106 -6.39 4.20 -7.94
CA LEU A 106 -5.09 3.65 -8.36
C LEU A 106 -4.45 2.80 -7.24
N PHE A 107 -4.46 3.33 -6.02
CA PHE A 107 -3.92 2.63 -4.85
C PHE A 107 -4.80 1.46 -4.41
N LEU A 108 -6.12 1.55 -4.56
CA LEU A 108 -7.05 0.46 -4.26
C LEU A 108 -6.75 -0.79 -5.09
N VAL A 109 -6.50 -0.62 -6.40
CA VAL A 109 -6.14 -1.74 -7.29
C VAL A 109 -4.95 -2.50 -6.71
N TYR A 110 -3.90 -1.80 -6.27
CA TYR A 110 -2.72 -2.43 -5.68
C TYR A 110 -2.98 -3.04 -4.31
N PHE A 111 -3.44 -2.26 -3.33
CA PHE A 111 -3.47 -2.71 -1.94
C PHE A 111 -4.53 -3.79 -1.70
N VAL A 112 -5.64 -3.78 -2.44
CA VAL A 112 -6.62 -4.87 -2.40
C VAL A 112 -6.04 -6.14 -3.02
N ALA A 113 -5.42 -6.04 -4.21
CA ALA A 113 -4.77 -7.17 -4.86
C ALA A 113 -3.67 -7.78 -3.99
N ASN A 114 -2.81 -6.93 -3.44
CA ASN A 114 -1.72 -7.32 -2.54
C ASN A 114 -2.27 -8.01 -1.29
N SER A 115 -3.32 -7.45 -0.65
CA SER A 115 -3.93 -8.07 0.52
C SER A 115 -4.52 -9.46 0.23
N ILE A 116 -5.14 -9.65 -0.94
CA ILE A 116 -5.62 -10.96 -1.39
C ILE A 116 -4.44 -11.92 -1.62
N ALA A 117 -3.41 -11.49 -2.35
CA ALA A 117 -2.24 -12.32 -2.65
C ALA A 117 -1.53 -12.78 -1.36
N LEU A 118 -1.28 -11.86 -0.43
CA LEU A 118 -0.60 -12.14 0.83
C LEU A 118 -1.37 -13.12 1.72
N ASN A 119 -2.69 -12.93 1.83
CA ASN A 119 -3.48 -13.61 2.85
C ASN A 119 -4.21 -14.84 2.34
N SER A 120 -4.73 -14.80 1.12
CA SER A 120 -5.55 -15.89 0.57
C SER A 120 -4.73 -16.92 -0.20
N PHE A 121 -3.52 -16.57 -0.66
CA PHE A 121 -2.69 -17.43 -1.51
C PHE A 121 -1.30 -17.73 -0.92
N ASN A 122 -0.64 -16.75 -0.30
CA ASN A 122 0.71 -16.90 0.26
C ASN A 122 0.73 -17.06 1.78
N ARG A 123 -0.25 -17.79 2.33
CA ARG A 123 -0.31 -18.09 3.76
C ARG A 123 0.24 -19.49 4.03
N PHE A 124 1.51 -19.55 4.41
CA PHE A 124 2.17 -20.77 4.85
C PHE A 124 3.25 -20.45 5.88
N THR A 125 3.68 -21.48 6.63
CA THR A 125 4.76 -21.34 7.61
C THR A 125 6.11 -21.59 6.94
N ILE A 126 7.05 -20.67 7.12
CA ILE A 126 8.46 -20.84 6.72
C ILE A 126 9.27 -21.17 7.97
N ALA A 127 10.06 -22.24 7.93
CA ALA A 127 10.86 -22.70 9.07
C ALA A 127 10.03 -22.84 10.38
N GLY A 128 8.79 -23.31 10.25
CA GLY A 128 7.86 -23.48 11.39
C GLY A 128 7.32 -22.17 11.99
N ARG A 129 7.55 -21.01 11.36
CA ARG A 129 7.18 -19.69 11.89
C ARG A 129 6.42 -18.86 10.86
N GLU A 130 5.19 -18.45 11.19
CA GLU A 130 4.34 -17.63 10.30
C GLU A 130 4.85 -16.19 10.14
N TRP A 131 5.51 -15.64 11.17
CA TRP A 131 6.11 -14.30 11.09
C TRP A 131 7.26 -14.22 10.08
N VAL A 132 7.98 -15.33 9.85
CA VAL A 132 9.05 -15.41 8.85
C VAL A 132 8.46 -15.28 7.45
N ASN A 133 7.33 -15.93 7.17
CA ASN A 133 6.60 -15.73 5.91
C ASN A 133 6.17 -14.27 5.74
N THR A 134 5.64 -13.65 6.78
CA THR A 134 5.25 -12.23 6.73
C THR A 134 6.45 -11.31 6.47
N ALA A 135 7.61 -11.59 7.07
CA ALA A 135 8.84 -10.83 6.83
C ALA A 135 9.35 -11.00 5.39
N VAL A 136 9.34 -12.22 4.86
CA VAL A 136 9.71 -12.50 3.46
C VAL A 136 8.78 -11.78 2.49
N LEU A 137 7.48 -11.80 2.76
CA LEU A 137 6.50 -11.11 1.92
C LEU A 137 6.59 -9.59 2.03
N ALA A 138 6.90 -9.03 3.22
CA ALA A 138 7.17 -7.61 3.39
C ALA A 138 8.39 -7.16 2.57
N LEU A 139 9.45 -7.98 2.57
CA LEU A 139 10.63 -7.74 1.75
C LEU A 139 10.30 -7.87 0.25
N ALA A 140 9.58 -8.92 -0.15
CA ALA A 140 9.19 -9.15 -1.54
C ALA A 140 8.33 -8.00 -2.09
N ASN A 141 7.38 -7.49 -1.30
CA ASN A 141 6.59 -6.33 -1.68
C ASN A 141 7.44 -5.07 -1.89
N SER A 142 8.53 -4.95 -1.15
CA SER A 142 9.38 -3.75 -1.15
C SER A 142 10.65 -3.92 -2.01
N ILE A 143 10.84 -5.08 -2.67
CA ILE A 143 12.11 -5.39 -3.33
C ILE A 143 12.39 -4.50 -4.53
N ALA A 144 11.38 -4.24 -5.37
CA ALA A 144 11.53 -3.38 -6.54
C ALA A 144 11.98 -1.96 -6.17
N PRO A 145 11.33 -1.25 -5.22
CA PRO A 145 11.79 0.08 -4.85
C PRO A 145 13.13 0.05 -4.10
N ILE A 146 13.43 -1.00 -3.32
CA ILE A 146 14.76 -1.19 -2.71
C ILE A 146 15.84 -1.26 -3.79
N VAL A 147 15.66 -2.09 -4.82
CA VAL A 147 16.62 -2.24 -5.92
C VAL A 147 16.83 -0.92 -6.66
N LEU A 148 15.76 -0.18 -6.96
CA LEU A 148 15.87 1.11 -7.64
C LEU A 148 16.62 2.15 -6.80
N VAL A 149 16.38 2.21 -5.49
CA VAL A 149 17.12 3.09 -4.58
C VAL A 149 18.60 2.70 -4.54
N ILE A 150 18.92 1.41 -4.34
CA ILE A 150 20.31 0.95 -4.32
C ILE A 150 21.02 1.27 -5.64
N ALA A 151 20.39 0.98 -6.78
CA ALA A 151 20.95 1.23 -8.10
C ALA A 151 21.25 2.73 -8.31
N GLN A 152 20.32 3.62 -7.94
CA GLN A 152 20.51 5.06 -8.07
C GLN A 152 21.66 5.57 -7.21
N TYR A 153 21.70 5.18 -5.93
CA TYR A 153 22.73 5.66 -5.00
C TYR A 153 24.11 5.07 -5.31
N TRP A 154 24.15 3.82 -5.80
CA TRP A 154 25.39 3.23 -6.30
C TRP A 154 25.91 3.93 -7.56
N HIS A 155 25.03 4.22 -8.51
CA HIS A 155 25.40 4.98 -9.70
C HIS A 155 25.92 6.37 -9.32
N PHE A 156 25.21 7.08 -8.44
CA PHE A 156 25.64 8.38 -7.95
C PHE A 156 27.00 8.33 -7.25
N PHE A 157 27.25 7.32 -6.41
CA PHE A 157 28.55 7.12 -5.75
C PHE A 157 29.70 6.88 -6.74
N SER A 158 29.43 6.21 -7.87
CA SER A 158 30.46 5.84 -8.86
C SER A 158 30.68 6.88 -9.96
N SER A 159 29.63 7.57 -10.41
CA SER A 159 29.70 8.52 -11.53
C SER A 159 29.67 9.99 -11.08
N GLY A 160 29.16 10.28 -9.88
CA GLY A 160 28.84 11.65 -9.43
C GLY A 160 27.52 12.20 -9.99
N TYR A 161 26.82 11.44 -10.83
CA TYR A 161 25.57 11.84 -11.48
C TYR A 161 24.42 10.87 -11.17
N THR A 162 23.19 11.37 -11.21
CA THR A 162 21.98 10.54 -11.16
C THR A 162 21.64 9.98 -12.54
N PHE A 163 20.91 8.85 -12.62
CA PHE A 163 20.41 8.39 -13.92
C PHE A 163 19.49 9.44 -14.57
N ASP A 164 19.68 9.72 -15.86
CA ASP A 164 18.87 10.70 -16.60
C ASP A 164 17.37 10.33 -16.65
N TRP A 165 17.10 9.02 -16.77
CA TRP A 165 15.73 8.47 -16.81
C TRP A 165 15.13 8.26 -15.41
N PHE A 166 15.93 8.36 -14.35
CA PHE A 166 15.50 8.19 -12.96
C PHE A 166 16.05 9.32 -12.10
N PRO A 167 15.40 10.51 -12.12
CA PRO A 167 15.87 11.67 -11.39
C PRO A 167 16.02 11.40 -9.88
N GLY A 168 16.99 12.05 -9.24
CA GLY A 168 17.25 11.89 -7.81
C GLY A 168 16.05 12.20 -6.91
N ILE A 169 15.14 13.09 -7.32
CA ILE A 169 13.92 13.35 -6.54
C ILE A 169 12.98 12.13 -6.51
N THR A 170 12.91 11.37 -7.60
CA THR A 170 12.09 10.16 -7.71
C THR A 170 12.63 9.06 -6.81
N SER A 171 13.96 8.93 -6.68
CA SER A 171 14.55 7.96 -5.75
C SER A 171 14.27 8.30 -4.30
N ILE A 172 14.25 9.59 -3.94
CA ILE A 172 13.88 10.04 -2.58
C ILE A 172 12.44 9.65 -2.26
N TRP A 173 11.52 9.75 -3.23
CA TRP A 173 10.11 9.34 -3.04
C TRP A 173 9.94 7.83 -2.84
N LEU A 174 10.92 6.99 -3.20
CA LEU A 174 10.83 5.54 -2.98
C LEU A 174 11.13 5.12 -1.54
N PHE A 175 11.91 5.89 -0.77
CA PHE A 175 12.16 5.57 0.65
C PHE A 175 10.88 5.40 1.48
N PRO A 176 9.92 6.35 1.49
CA PRO A 176 8.68 6.14 2.23
C PRO A 176 7.84 5.01 1.63
N VAL A 177 7.89 4.79 0.31
CA VAL A 177 7.20 3.66 -0.35
C VAL A 177 7.71 2.33 0.18
N ILE A 178 9.03 2.14 0.32
CA ILE A 178 9.63 0.92 0.91
C ILE A 178 9.04 0.66 2.31
N VAL A 179 9.00 1.69 3.16
CA VAL A 179 8.45 1.57 4.51
C VAL A 179 6.96 1.22 4.46
N PHE A 180 6.16 1.91 3.64
CA PHE A 180 4.73 1.67 3.55
C PHE A 180 4.39 0.27 3.01
N LEU A 181 5.14 -0.25 2.03
CA LEU A 181 4.91 -1.59 1.49
C LEU A 181 5.24 -2.68 2.50
N ALA A 182 6.35 -2.53 3.24
CA ALA A 182 6.71 -3.46 4.31
C ALA A 182 5.68 -3.44 5.45
N VAL A 183 5.30 -2.24 5.93
CA VAL A 183 4.30 -2.07 6.98
C VAL A 183 2.92 -2.56 6.54
N ALA A 184 2.51 -2.28 5.30
CA ALA A 184 1.23 -2.73 4.76
C ALA A 184 1.12 -4.25 4.74
N ALA A 185 2.22 -4.98 4.45
CA ALA A 185 2.22 -6.45 4.51
C ALA A 185 1.96 -6.96 5.94
N VAL A 186 2.59 -6.34 6.94
CA VAL A 186 2.41 -6.70 8.36
C VAL A 186 1.01 -6.36 8.85
N ILE A 187 0.53 -5.14 8.57
CA ILE A 187 -0.83 -4.70 8.92
C ILE A 187 -1.86 -5.62 8.27
N SER A 188 -1.64 -5.95 6.99
CA SER A 188 -2.55 -6.81 6.24
C SER A 188 -2.66 -8.20 6.85
N ARG A 189 -1.53 -8.81 7.23
CA ARG A 189 -1.53 -10.09 7.94
C ARG A 189 -2.33 -10.03 9.24
N LYS A 190 -2.00 -9.07 10.12
CA LYS A 190 -2.64 -8.96 11.44
C LYS A 190 -4.14 -8.73 11.37
N ILE A 191 -4.59 -7.88 10.44
CA ILE A 191 -6.03 -7.63 10.25
C ILE A 191 -6.71 -8.87 9.68
N TYR A 192 -6.08 -9.56 8.73
CA TYR A 192 -6.64 -10.78 8.17
C TYR A 192 -6.76 -11.88 9.22
N ASP A 193 -5.78 -12.06 10.11
CA ASP A 193 -5.84 -13.05 11.19
C ASP A 193 -7.03 -12.80 12.13
N ALA A 194 -7.39 -11.53 12.35
CA ALA A 194 -8.53 -11.16 13.19
C ALA A 194 -9.88 -11.20 12.46
N THR A 195 -9.92 -11.06 11.14
CA THR A 195 -11.17 -10.83 10.39
C THR A 195 -11.50 -11.90 9.35
N GLY A 196 -10.52 -12.69 8.91
CA GLY A 196 -10.64 -13.61 7.77
C GLY A 196 -10.95 -12.92 6.43
N ASN A 197 -10.80 -11.59 6.34
CA ASN A 197 -11.24 -10.82 5.18
C ASN A 197 -10.12 -9.89 4.66
N PRO A 198 -9.61 -10.12 3.44
CA PRO A 198 -8.48 -9.37 2.91
C PRO A 198 -8.85 -7.94 2.51
N TYR A 199 -10.13 -7.63 2.32
CA TYR A 199 -10.58 -6.31 1.85
C TYR A 199 -10.46 -5.22 2.92
N VAL A 200 -10.57 -5.57 4.21
CA VAL A 200 -10.46 -4.60 5.32
C VAL A 200 -9.08 -3.94 5.28
N ALA A 201 -8.01 -4.76 5.30
CA ALA A 201 -6.65 -4.25 5.23
C ALA A 201 -6.31 -3.59 3.89
N GLY A 202 -6.80 -4.17 2.78
CA GLY A 202 -6.59 -3.61 1.46
C GLY A 202 -7.12 -2.18 1.35
N PHE A 203 -8.33 -1.94 1.85
CA PHE A 203 -8.93 -0.60 1.86
C PHE A 203 -8.21 0.36 2.81
N ILE A 204 -7.91 -0.08 4.05
CA ILE A 204 -7.20 0.77 5.02
C ILE A 204 -5.84 1.21 4.48
N ASN A 205 -5.03 0.26 3.98
CA ASN A 205 -3.72 0.57 3.43
C ASN A 205 -3.82 1.49 2.21
N ALA A 206 -4.77 1.24 1.29
CA ALA A 206 -5.00 2.11 0.14
C ALA A 206 -5.33 3.54 0.56
N ALA A 207 -6.30 3.71 1.47
CA ALA A 207 -6.75 5.03 1.91
C ALA A 207 -5.66 5.78 2.66
N VAL A 208 -4.97 5.13 3.61
CA VAL A 208 -3.89 5.76 4.39
C VAL A 208 -2.75 6.19 3.49
N VAL A 209 -2.25 5.30 2.62
CA VAL A 209 -1.12 5.62 1.74
C VAL A 209 -1.50 6.69 0.72
N THR A 210 -2.73 6.66 0.19
CA THR A 210 -3.22 7.72 -0.70
C THR A 210 -3.24 9.08 0.00
N MET A 211 -3.82 9.15 1.20
CA MET A 211 -3.88 10.38 1.99
C MET A 211 -2.49 10.92 2.31
N ILE A 212 -1.55 10.04 2.70
CA ILE A 212 -0.15 10.41 2.95
C ILE A 212 0.50 10.96 1.67
N ALA A 213 0.37 10.26 0.53
CA ALA A 213 0.99 10.68 -0.72
C ALA A 213 0.50 12.08 -1.16
N VAL A 214 -0.82 12.29 -1.11
CA VAL A 214 -1.44 13.55 -1.55
C VAL A 214 -1.16 14.71 -0.59
N SER A 215 -1.18 14.46 0.72
CA SER A 215 -0.96 15.49 1.75
C SER A 215 0.49 15.97 1.80
N ASN A 216 1.44 15.12 1.42
CA ASN A 216 2.85 15.46 1.37
C ASN A 216 3.30 16.06 0.03
N THR A 217 2.37 16.21 -0.92
CA THR A 217 2.65 16.77 -2.25
C THR A 217 2.04 18.16 -2.42
N LEU A 218 2.84 19.08 -2.97
CA LEU A 218 2.38 20.40 -3.36
C LEU A 218 1.45 20.28 -4.57
N THR A 219 0.33 21.01 -4.54
CA THR A 219 -0.56 21.11 -5.69
C THR A 219 -0.24 22.43 -6.38
N MET A 220 0.30 22.37 -7.60
CA MET A 220 0.48 23.57 -8.41
C MET A 220 -0.90 23.91 -9.01
N SER A 221 -1.48 25.02 -8.58
CA SER A 221 -2.73 25.59 -9.11
C SER A 221 -2.47 26.43 -10.34
#